data_AF-A0A812ZZQ2-F1
#
_entry.id   AF-A0A812ZZQ2-F1
#
_cell.length_a   1.000
_cell.length_b   1.000
_cell.length_c   1.000
_cell.angle_alpha   90.00
_cell.angle_beta   90.00
_cell.angle_gamma   90.00
#
_symmetry.space_group_name_H-M   'P 1'
#
loop_
_entity.id
_entity.type
_entity.pdbx_description
1 polymer ?
#
loop_
_entity_poly.entity_id
_entity_poly.type
_entity_poly.pdbx_seq_one_letter_code
_entity_poly.pdbx_strand_id
1 'polypeptide(L)'
;MDSVRAGPFGQLFRPDNFVFGQTGAGNNWAKGHYTEGAELIDSVLDVVRKEAEGCDCLQGFQLCHSLGGGTGAGMGTLLISKVRE
;
A
#
# COMPACT_ATOMS: atom_id res chain seq x y z
N MET A 1 -5.29 -10.98 3.16
CA MET A 1 -5.76 -10.02 4.19
C MET A 1 -6.49 -10.74 5.32
N ASP A 2 -7.32 -11.72 4.97
CA ASP A 2 -8.15 -12.46 5.94
C ASP A 2 -7.35 -13.13 7.04
N SER A 3 -6.18 -13.69 6.71
CA SER A 3 -5.29 -14.29 7.72
C SER A 3 -4.73 -13.28 8.73
N VAL A 4 -4.52 -12.01 8.34
CA VAL A 4 -4.09 -10.95 9.27
C VAL A 4 -5.23 -10.58 10.20
N ARG A 5 -6.46 -10.43 9.65
CA ARG A 5 -7.66 -10.10 10.42
C ARG A 5 -8.11 -11.21 11.38
N ALA A 6 -7.91 -12.47 10.99
CA ALA A 6 -8.21 -13.63 11.82
C ALA A 6 -7.09 -13.97 12.84
N GLY A 7 -5.92 -13.34 12.71
CA GLY A 7 -4.78 -13.56 13.60
C GLY A 7 -5.00 -12.99 15.01
N PRO A 8 -4.12 -13.35 15.97
CA PRO A 8 -4.25 -12.91 17.36
C PRO A 8 -4.22 -11.39 17.54
N PHE A 9 -3.63 -10.66 16.58
CA PHE A 9 -3.57 -9.19 16.57
C PHE A 9 -4.48 -8.56 15.50
N GLY A 10 -5.43 -9.31 14.94
CA GLY A 10 -6.26 -8.82 13.84
C GLY A 10 -7.13 -7.60 14.17
N GLN A 11 -7.48 -7.43 15.46
CA GLN A 11 -8.27 -6.30 15.96
C GLN A 11 -7.42 -5.06 16.30
N LEU A 12 -6.09 -5.15 16.21
CA LEU A 12 -5.20 -4.03 16.52
C LEU A 12 -5.26 -2.94 15.43
N PHE A 13 -5.50 -3.34 14.17
CA PHE A 13 -5.44 -2.47 13.01
C PHE A 13 -6.83 -1.93 12.66
N ARG A 14 -6.91 -0.62 12.35
CA ARG A 14 -8.15 0.00 11.88
C ARG A 14 -8.60 -0.65 10.55
N PRO A 15 -9.88 -1.07 10.43
CA PRO A 15 -10.40 -1.66 9.19
C PRO A 15 -10.21 -0.78 7.95
N ASP A 16 -10.29 0.54 8.11
CA ASP A 16 -10.20 1.53 7.02
C ASP A 16 -8.78 1.63 6.43
N ASN A 17 -7.76 1.20 7.17
CA ASN A 17 -6.36 1.25 6.71
C ASN A 17 -5.98 0.04 5.85
N PHE A 18 -6.91 -0.90 5.65
CA PHE A 18 -6.73 -2.05 4.79
C PHE A 18 -7.22 -1.75 3.37
N VAL A 19 -6.30 -1.46 2.46
CA VAL A 19 -6.56 -1.28 1.02
C VAL A 19 -6.11 -2.51 0.23
N PHE A 20 -6.98 -3.04 -0.65
CA PHE A 20 -6.68 -4.22 -1.48
C PHE A 20 -7.39 -4.14 -2.83
N GLY A 21 -6.75 -4.68 -3.86
CA GLY A 21 -7.36 -4.89 -5.18
C GLY A 21 -7.97 -6.30 -5.31
N GLN A 22 -8.80 -6.50 -6.34
CA GLN A 22 -9.34 -7.82 -6.66
C GLN A 22 -8.36 -8.70 -7.44
N THR A 23 -7.40 -8.07 -8.13
CA THR A 23 -6.42 -8.70 -9.01
C THR A 23 -5.00 -8.53 -8.47
N GLY A 24 -4.17 -9.54 -8.72
CA GLY A 24 -2.75 -9.51 -8.40
C GLY A 24 -1.90 -9.13 -9.62
N ALA A 25 -0.71 -8.59 -9.37
CA ALA A 25 0.25 -8.28 -10.43
C ALA A 25 0.91 -9.54 -11.06
N GLY A 26 0.73 -10.72 -10.46
CA GLY A 26 1.18 -12.00 -11.05
C GLY A 26 2.69 -12.06 -11.31
N ASN A 27 3.51 -11.61 -10.36
CA ASN A 27 4.98 -11.50 -10.52
C ASN A 27 5.45 -10.63 -11.69
N ASN A 28 4.60 -9.74 -12.21
CA ASN A 28 4.97 -8.78 -13.24
C ASN A 28 5.06 -7.37 -12.65
N TRP A 29 6.26 -6.80 -12.65
CA TRP A 29 6.51 -5.43 -12.17
C TRP A 29 5.70 -4.39 -12.94
N ALA A 30 5.62 -4.49 -14.28
CA ALA A 30 4.92 -3.52 -15.12
C ALA A 30 3.42 -3.50 -14.81
N LYS A 31 2.80 -4.65 -14.52
CA LYS A 31 1.41 -4.69 -14.06
C LYS A 31 1.24 -3.99 -12.71
N GLY A 32 2.16 -4.22 -11.79
CA GLY A 32 2.15 -3.56 -10.48
C GLY A 32 2.39 -2.04 -10.54
N HIS A 33 3.14 -1.56 -11.53
CA HIS A 33 3.52 -0.14 -11.62
C HIS A 33 2.61 0.68 -12.55
N TYR A 34 2.24 0.13 -13.71
CA TYR A 34 1.54 0.90 -14.75
C TYR A 34 0.06 0.61 -14.87
N THR A 35 -0.43 -0.55 -14.39
CA THR A 35 -1.84 -0.95 -14.57
C THR A 35 -2.54 -1.19 -13.23
N GLU A 36 -2.47 -2.40 -12.69
CA GLU A 36 -3.25 -2.83 -11.52
C GLU A 36 -2.91 -1.99 -10.28
N GLY A 37 -1.63 -1.68 -10.07
CA GLY A 37 -1.24 -0.84 -8.94
C GLY A 37 -1.56 0.65 -9.15
N ALA A 38 -1.62 1.11 -10.40
CA ALA A 38 -2.01 2.48 -10.73
C ALA A 38 -3.51 2.72 -10.51
N GLU A 39 -4.35 1.70 -10.68
CA GLU A 39 -5.78 1.80 -10.32
C GLU A 39 -6.00 1.90 -8.80
N LEU A 40 -5.11 1.30 -8.01
CA LEU A 40 -5.24 1.25 -6.54
C LEU A 40 -4.55 2.42 -5.82
N ILE A 41 -3.62 3.12 -6.49
CA ILE A 41 -2.71 4.07 -5.83
C ILE A 41 -3.46 5.24 -5.17
N ASP A 42 -4.50 5.76 -5.81
CA ASP A 42 -5.24 6.92 -5.30
C ASP A 42 -5.95 6.59 -3.98
N SER A 43 -6.47 5.37 -3.84
CA SER A 43 -7.09 4.89 -2.60
C SER A 43 -6.06 4.76 -1.48
N VAL A 44 -4.85 4.29 -1.80
CA VAL A 44 -3.75 4.21 -0.82
C VAL A 44 -3.30 5.61 -0.39
N LEU A 45 -3.14 6.54 -1.33
CA LEU A 45 -2.72 7.91 -1.02
C LEU A 45 -3.76 8.66 -0.16
N ASP A 46 -5.06 8.43 -0.38
CA ASP A 46 -6.10 9.02 0.49
C ASP A 46 -5.98 8.54 1.94
N VAL A 47 -5.74 7.25 2.16
CA VAL A 47 -5.52 6.68 3.50
C VAL A 47 -4.24 7.23 4.13
N VAL A 48 -3.14 7.27 3.36
CA VAL A 48 -1.85 7.82 3.83
C VAL A 48 -2.01 9.29 4.23
N ARG A 49 -2.73 10.09 3.43
CA ARG A 49 -3.04 11.49 3.74
C ARG A 49 -3.82 11.61 5.04
N LYS A 50 -4.91 10.86 5.22
CA LYS A 50 -5.73 10.91 6.45
C LYS A 50 -4.92 10.59 7.71
N GLU A 51 -4.04 9.60 7.65
CA GLU A 51 -3.18 9.25 8.79
C GLU A 51 -2.06 10.29 8.99
N ALA A 52 -1.54 10.89 7.93
CA ALA A 52 -0.57 11.98 8.00
C ALA A 52 -1.17 13.26 8.62
N GLU A 53 -2.40 13.61 8.27
CA GLU A 53 -3.15 14.75 8.85
C GLU A 53 -3.45 14.56 10.35
N GLY A 54 -3.46 13.31 10.83
CA GLY A 54 -3.59 12.99 12.25
C GLY A 54 -2.30 13.17 13.07
N CYS A 55 -1.18 13.49 12.43
CA CYS A 55 0.12 13.69 13.08
C CYS A 55 0.44 15.18 13.22
N ASP A 56 0.94 15.61 14.39
CA ASP A 56 1.36 17.00 14.60
C ASP A 56 2.57 17.40 13.74
N CYS A 57 3.52 16.48 13.56
CA CYS A 57 4.73 16.68 12.76
C CYS A 57 5.26 15.36 12.18
N LEU A 58 4.81 14.99 10.99
CA LEU A 58 5.24 13.78 10.30
C LEU A 58 6.72 13.88 9.86
N GLN A 59 7.54 12.89 10.26
CA GLN A 59 8.97 12.85 9.95
C GLN A 59 9.30 12.05 8.68
N GLY A 60 8.45 11.09 8.30
CA GLY A 60 8.68 10.23 7.15
C GLY A 60 7.90 8.93 7.23
N PHE A 61 8.18 8.03 6.30
CA PHE A 61 7.48 6.76 6.14
C PHE A 61 8.45 5.58 6.17
N GLN A 62 8.00 4.45 6.70
CA GLN A 62 8.66 3.16 6.55
C GLN A 62 7.88 2.32 5.54
N LEU A 63 8.51 1.94 4.44
CA LEU A 63 7.91 1.07 3.43
C LEU A 63 8.50 -0.33 3.52
N CYS A 64 7.64 -1.33 3.75
CA CYS A 64 8.01 -2.74 3.69
C CYS A 64 7.43 -3.37 2.43
N HIS A 65 8.28 -3.78 1.51
CA HIS A 65 7.87 -4.42 0.25
C HIS A 65 8.96 -5.38 -0.26
N SER A 66 8.56 -6.39 -1.04
CA SER A 66 9.50 -7.30 -1.69
C SER A 66 10.01 -6.73 -3.02
N LEU A 67 11.29 -6.95 -3.35
CA LEU A 67 11.86 -6.56 -4.64
C LEU A 67 11.59 -7.57 -5.78
N GLY A 68 11.39 -8.85 -5.47
CA GLY A 68 11.20 -9.90 -6.48
C GLY A 68 9.76 -10.09 -6.97
N GLY A 69 8.77 -9.60 -6.21
CA GLY A 69 7.35 -9.78 -6.53
C GLY A 69 6.77 -8.63 -7.37
N GLY A 70 5.76 -8.91 -8.18
CA GLY A 70 5.14 -7.92 -9.08
C GLY A 70 4.45 -6.76 -8.34
N THR A 71 3.64 -7.08 -7.32
CA THR A 71 2.93 -6.06 -6.54
C THR A 71 3.90 -5.31 -5.62
N GLY A 72 4.72 -6.04 -4.86
CA GLY A 72 5.68 -5.43 -3.94
C GLY A 72 6.65 -4.49 -4.67
N ALA A 73 7.24 -4.94 -5.78
CA ALA A 73 8.20 -4.12 -6.51
C ALA A 73 7.52 -3.04 -7.36
N GLY A 74 6.44 -3.36 -8.09
CA GLY A 74 5.78 -2.43 -8.99
C GLY A 74 5.00 -1.33 -8.28
N MET A 75 4.10 -1.72 -7.38
CA MET A 75 3.29 -0.76 -6.62
C MET A 75 4.14 -0.03 -5.58
N GLY A 76 5.11 -0.71 -4.96
CA GLY A 76 6.01 -0.08 -4.00
C GLY A 76 6.82 1.06 -4.60
N THR A 77 7.37 0.88 -5.81
CA THR A 77 8.11 1.97 -6.49
C THR A 77 7.17 3.11 -6.93
N LEU A 78 5.95 2.79 -7.37
CA LEU A 78 4.95 3.80 -7.71
C LEU A 78 4.60 4.66 -6.50
N LEU A 79 4.36 4.02 -5.35
CA LEU A 79 4.02 4.70 -4.10
C LEU A 79 5.12 5.63 -3.62
N ILE A 80 6.39 5.19 -3.64
CA ILE A 80 7.52 6.05 -3.29
C ILE A 80 7.58 7.28 -4.19
N SER A 81 7.38 7.10 -5.50
CA SER A 81 7.38 8.22 -6.44
C SER A 81 6.29 9.24 -6.09
N LYS A 82 5.09 8.76 -5.75
CA LYS A 82 3.93 9.62 -5.44
C LYS A 82 4.01 10.32 -4.09
N VAL A 83 4.59 9.68 -3.08
CA VAL A 83 4.77 10.30 -1.75
C VAL A 83 5.87 11.38 -1.76
N ARG A 84 6.79 11.31 -2.74
CA ARG A 84 7.84 12.33 -2.92
C ARG A 84 7.37 13.57 -3.68
N GLU A 85 6.26 13.48 -4.40
CA GLU A 85 5.62 14.61 -5.11
C GLU A 85 4.92 15.52 -4.10
#